data_AF-W0HTD2-F1
#
_entry.id   AF-W0HTD2-F1
#
_cell.length_a   1.000
_cell.length_b   1.000
_cell.length_c   1.000
_cell.angle_alpha   90.00
_cell.angle_beta   90.00
_cell.angle_gamma   90.00
#
_symmetry.space_group_name_H-M   'P 1'
#
loop_
_entity.id
_entity.type
_entity.pdbx_description
1 polymer ?
#
loop_
_entity_poly.entity_id
_entity_poly.type
_entity_poly.pdbx_seq_one_letter_code
_entity_poly.pdbx_strand_id
1 'polypeptide(L)'
;MILLSLVSKLDIKTQTNLKSVPMNDKFDSTAASSAVTYHPAIENPLVATGIILQFAADFIPYVGGIISTVIALLWPKSQEDAWTQIKEKVKALVNEEIDNEEWNVLKDLVDEFEDKVSEFSQALSAGNYESAKIVYSTLTVYFIGIDERFKIQGQTLGYTFAPLYCTTVSLILAFRLEVIQHASQLKLDQELIDTENTRIRNLALTAIDYIEKITETHEKYVIDKLSQQNAGDSADNKNMKSINNIFQFNQYYLTNVVIFSQIWGQFKQHIMTSNPIIALTFPGMAAGIFYKIQNDQPVALDGAELATIITPASEAAVITAATLYDTIEFSDEYVRPTAAKVVYTDHQDNMGYFGRPNDLQVAPHAIDFDENDYDYLNSISASMFEFVGRATVTSAKGTSISAGKQNDPDVMTLKLECPYRIALIYVPDDEIGYDYLQSGHQMSGIACGVVYDNTLSAAYAKAAQRQWMAK
;
A
#
# COMPACT_ATOMS: atom_id res chain seq x y z
N MET A 1 9.66 -10.28 5.12
CA MET A 1 10.51 -10.26 6.35
C MET A 1 11.99 -10.52 6.00
N ILE A 2 12.37 -10.52 4.71
CA ILE A 2 13.79 -10.50 4.28
C ILE A 2 14.15 -9.17 3.57
N LEU A 3 13.20 -8.39 3.06
CA LEU A 3 13.40 -6.95 2.77
C LEU A 3 13.61 -6.12 4.06
N LEU A 4 12.98 -6.53 5.17
CA LEU A 4 13.34 -6.11 6.54
C LEU A 4 14.73 -6.65 6.98
N SER A 5 15.21 -7.76 6.41
CA SER A 5 16.53 -8.32 6.78
C SER A 5 17.72 -7.61 6.12
N LEU A 6 17.53 -6.98 4.96
CA LEU A 6 18.54 -6.12 4.33
C LEU A 6 18.83 -4.88 5.19
N VAL A 7 17.82 -4.33 5.86
CA VAL A 7 17.97 -3.24 6.85
C VAL A 7 18.63 -3.74 8.14
N SER A 8 18.36 -4.97 8.58
CA SER A 8 18.88 -5.53 9.85
C SER A 8 20.38 -5.88 9.87
N LYS A 9 21.08 -5.84 8.73
CA LYS A 9 22.53 -6.10 8.66
C LYS A 9 23.40 -4.87 8.90
N LEU A 10 22.79 -3.70 9.12
CA LEU A 10 23.45 -2.51 9.65
C LEU A 10 23.05 -2.36 11.13
N ASP A 11 24.05 -2.52 11.99
CA ASP A 11 23.95 -2.65 13.45
C ASP A 11 23.37 -1.37 14.11
N ILE A 12 22.04 -1.28 14.21
CA ILE A 12 21.35 -0.33 15.09
C ILE A 12 20.37 -1.10 15.96
N LYS A 13 20.77 -1.32 17.22
CA LYS A 13 19.88 -1.81 18.28
C LYS A 13 18.77 -0.79 18.55
N THR A 14 17.56 -1.10 18.14
CA THR A 14 16.35 -0.50 18.73
C THR A 14 15.47 -1.59 19.31
N GLN A 15 15.49 -1.67 20.65
CA GLN A 15 14.45 -2.34 21.42
C GLN A 15 13.17 -1.51 21.30
N THR A 16 12.16 -2.04 20.61
CA THR A 16 10.85 -1.40 20.50
C THR A 16 9.98 -1.75 21.71
N ASN A 17 9.92 -0.83 22.68
CA ASN A 17 8.74 -0.65 23.52
C ASN A 17 7.71 0.11 22.69
N LEU A 18 6.93 -0.59 21.86
CA LEU A 18 5.84 0.01 21.09
C LEU A 18 4.75 0.48 22.06
N LYS A 19 4.59 1.80 22.20
CA LYS A 19 3.41 2.38 22.82
C LYS A 19 2.25 2.26 21.84
N SER A 20 1.11 1.74 22.32
CA SER A 20 -0.14 1.71 21.57
C SER A 20 -0.53 3.12 21.11
N VAL A 21 -1.13 3.23 19.92
CA VAL A 21 -1.82 4.46 19.50
C VAL A 21 -3.00 4.65 20.47
N PRO A 22 -3.04 5.72 21.28
CA PRO A 22 -4.15 5.92 22.21
C PRO A 22 -5.39 6.29 21.42
N MET A 23 -6.30 5.32 21.27
CA MET A 23 -7.66 5.56 20.79
C MET A 23 -8.54 5.93 21.97
N ASN A 24 -8.18 7.03 22.65
CA ASN A 24 -8.85 7.46 23.87
C ASN A 24 -9.92 8.51 23.57
N ASP A 25 -10.83 8.17 22.66
CA ASP A 25 -12.15 8.80 22.55
C ASP A 25 -13.14 7.66 22.31
N LYS A 26 -13.85 7.28 23.39
CA LYS A 26 -15.08 6.49 23.22
C LYS A 26 -15.99 7.30 22.31
N PHE A 27 -16.32 6.74 21.15
CA PHE A 27 -17.17 7.32 20.11
C PHE A 27 -18.33 8.13 20.69
N ASP A 28 -18.14 9.46 20.75
CA ASP A 28 -19.20 10.39 21.14
C ASP A 28 -20.10 10.61 19.92
N SER A 29 -21.35 10.19 20.04
CA SER A 29 -22.36 10.22 18.97
C SER A 29 -22.93 11.62 18.71
N THR A 30 -22.33 12.68 19.25
CA THR A 30 -22.95 14.02 19.26
C THR A 30 -22.29 15.09 18.38
N ALA A 31 -21.18 14.83 17.69
CA ALA A 31 -20.53 15.83 16.83
C ALA A 31 -20.97 15.76 15.36
N ALA A 32 -22.22 16.15 15.08
CA ALA A 32 -22.62 16.54 13.72
C ALA A 32 -22.16 17.99 13.45
N SER A 33 -20.95 18.15 12.93
CA SER A 33 -20.42 19.44 12.44
C SER A 33 -20.06 19.31 10.96
N SER A 34 -20.65 20.20 10.17
CA SER A 34 -20.73 20.24 8.70
C SER A 34 -19.45 20.70 7.99
N ALA A 35 -18.30 20.10 8.30
CA ALA A 35 -17.14 20.17 7.40
C ALA A 35 -17.22 18.98 6.45
N VAL A 36 -17.25 19.23 5.14
CA VAL A 36 -17.02 18.18 4.13
C VAL A 36 -15.55 17.82 4.24
N THR A 37 -15.23 16.90 5.15
CA THR A 37 -13.89 16.32 5.27
C THR A 37 -13.64 15.53 4.00
N TYR A 38 -12.53 15.79 3.30
CA TYR A 38 -12.13 14.93 2.20
C TYR A 38 -11.98 13.50 2.72
N HIS A 39 -12.72 12.56 2.12
CA HIS A 39 -12.58 11.14 2.43
C HIS A 39 -11.72 10.50 1.34
N PRO A 40 -10.56 9.91 1.69
CA PRO A 40 -9.73 9.26 0.71
C PRO A 40 -10.52 8.12 0.05
N ALA A 41 -10.67 8.15 -1.27
CA ALA A 41 -11.23 7.03 -2.01
C ALA A 41 -10.21 5.88 -2.04
N ILE A 42 -10.70 4.65 -1.87
CA ILE A 42 -9.92 3.41 -2.08
C ILE A 42 -10.57 2.70 -3.24
N GLU A 43 -9.83 2.50 -4.33
CA GLU A 43 -10.32 1.82 -5.53
C GLU A 43 -10.12 0.30 -5.41
N ASN A 44 -9.03 -0.13 -4.74
CA ASN A 44 -8.74 -1.54 -4.51
C ASN A 44 -9.65 -2.15 -3.40
N PRO A 45 -10.60 -3.05 -3.74
CA PRO A 45 -11.53 -3.62 -2.77
C PRO A 45 -10.86 -4.51 -1.73
N LEU A 46 -9.74 -5.15 -2.07
CA LEU A 46 -8.98 -5.98 -1.15
C LEU A 46 -8.28 -5.13 -0.09
N VAL A 47 -7.62 -4.03 -0.49
CA VAL A 47 -7.01 -3.08 0.46
C VAL A 47 -8.06 -2.52 1.41
N ALA A 48 -9.21 -2.08 0.88
CA ALA A 48 -10.32 -1.61 1.71
C ALA A 48 -10.78 -2.69 2.70
N THR A 49 -10.95 -3.93 2.26
CA THR A 49 -11.30 -5.08 3.12
C THR A 49 -10.27 -5.30 4.23
N GLY A 50 -8.98 -5.20 3.91
CA GLY A 50 -7.89 -5.27 4.88
C GLY A 50 -7.98 -4.21 5.97
N ILE A 51 -8.32 -2.97 5.60
CA ILE A 51 -8.53 -1.87 6.55
C ILE A 51 -9.74 -2.15 7.46
N ILE A 52 -10.86 -2.62 6.90
CA ILE A 52 -12.02 -3.02 7.71
C ILE A 52 -11.62 -4.10 8.72
N LEU A 53 -10.85 -5.11 8.32
CA LEU A 53 -10.36 -6.13 9.25
C LEU A 53 -9.35 -5.61 10.26
N GLN A 54 -8.51 -4.63 9.90
CA GLN A 54 -7.58 -3.98 10.82
C GLN A 54 -8.32 -3.32 11.99
N PHE A 55 -9.47 -2.69 11.73
CA PHE A 55 -10.26 -1.96 12.72
C PHE A 55 -11.52 -2.71 13.17
N ALA A 56 -11.59 -4.02 12.92
CA ALA A 56 -12.76 -4.84 13.20
C ALA A 56 -13.21 -4.77 14.67
N ALA A 57 -12.24 -4.67 15.59
CA ALA A 57 -12.46 -4.60 17.02
C ALA A 57 -13.21 -3.34 17.48
N ASP A 58 -13.05 -2.22 16.76
CA ASP A 58 -13.64 -0.93 17.12
C ASP A 58 -15.04 -0.72 16.54
N PHE A 59 -15.46 -1.59 15.61
CA PHE A 59 -16.82 -1.53 15.12
C PHE A 59 -17.79 -1.94 16.22
N ILE A 60 -18.63 -0.98 16.61
CA ILE A 60 -19.76 -1.23 17.50
C ILE A 60 -20.67 -2.28 16.82
N PRO A 61 -21.13 -3.31 17.55
CA PRO A 61 -22.03 -4.34 17.01
C PRO A 61 -23.38 -3.71 16.63
N TYR A 62 -23.47 -3.26 15.39
CA TYR A 62 -24.71 -2.91 14.72
C TYR A 62 -25.05 -4.01 13.73
N VAL A 63 -26.35 -4.14 13.45
CA VAL A 63 -26.87 -5.21 12.61
C VAL A 63 -26.36 -5.03 11.17
N GLY A 64 -25.51 -5.96 10.69
CA GLY A 64 -24.94 -5.96 9.35
C GLY A 64 -23.61 -5.19 9.23
N GLY A 65 -22.69 -5.30 10.20
CA GLY A 65 -21.55 -4.39 10.36
C GLY A 65 -20.35 -4.67 9.43
N ILE A 66 -19.58 -5.70 9.73
CA ILE A 66 -18.33 -6.05 9.03
C ILE A 66 -18.66 -6.79 7.74
N ILE A 67 -19.49 -7.84 7.82
CA ILE A 67 -19.69 -8.74 6.68
C ILE A 67 -20.42 -8.06 5.52
N SER A 68 -21.40 -7.19 5.78
CA SER A 68 -22.13 -6.49 4.71
C SER A 68 -21.21 -5.54 3.93
N THR A 69 -20.28 -4.89 4.65
CA THR A 69 -19.27 -4.02 4.06
C THR A 69 -18.31 -4.80 3.19
N VAL A 70 -17.79 -5.91 3.72
CA VAL A 70 -16.90 -6.79 2.95
C VAL A 70 -17.63 -7.33 1.71
N ILE A 71 -18.91 -7.69 1.82
CA ILE A 71 -19.72 -8.09 0.65
C ILE A 71 -19.79 -6.94 -0.37
N ALA A 72 -20.12 -5.72 0.07
CA ALA A 72 -20.24 -4.58 -0.83
C ALA A 72 -18.90 -4.20 -1.52
N LEU A 73 -17.77 -4.46 -0.87
CA LEU A 73 -16.43 -4.25 -1.43
C LEU A 73 -16.06 -5.36 -2.42
N LEU A 74 -16.31 -6.62 -2.06
CA LEU A 74 -15.88 -7.77 -2.85
C LEU A 74 -16.82 -8.10 -4.02
N TRP A 75 -18.11 -7.78 -3.89
CA TRP A 75 -19.15 -7.90 -4.93
C TRP A 75 -19.85 -6.56 -5.18
N PRO A 76 -19.13 -5.58 -5.75
CA PRO A 76 -19.69 -4.27 -6.05
C PRO A 76 -20.72 -4.35 -7.20
N LYS A 77 -21.87 -3.67 -7.06
CA LYS A 77 -22.97 -3.75 -8.04
C LYS A 77 -22.67 -3.14 -9.42
N SER A 78 -21.63 -2.32 -9.53
CA SER A 78 -21.32 -1.51 -10.72
C SER A 78 -20.08 -1.97 -11.48
N GLN A 79 -19.39 -3.02 -11.03
CA GLN A 79 -18.15 -3.53 -11.62
C GLN A 79 -18.00 -5.03 -11.34
N GLU A 80 -16.99 -5.66 -11.93
CA GLU A 80 -16.66 -7.07 -11.67
C GLU A 80 -16.33 -7.34 -10.21
N ASP A 81 -16.48 -8.59 -9.76
CA ASP A 81 -16.09 -8.99 -8.41
C ASP A 81 -14.56 -8.88 -8.18
N ALA A 82 -14.15 -8.81 -6.92
CA ALA A 82 -12.75 -8.62 -6.55
C ALA A 82 -11.83 -9.75 -7.05
N TRP A 83 -12.29 -11.00 -7.10
CA TRP A 83 -11.48 -12.12 -7.60
C TRP A 83 -11.24 -12.00 -9.10
N THR A 84 -12.27 -11.64 -9.86
CA THR A 84 -12.16 -11.38 -11.30
C THR A 84 -11.22 -10.20 -11.57
N GLN A 85 -11.34 -9.10 -10.83
CA GLN A 85 -10.42 -7.96 -10.93
C GLN A 85 -8.97 -8.36 -10.62
N ILE A 86 -8.75 -9.18 -9.58
CA ILE A 86 -7.42 -9.70 -9.22
C ILE A 86 -6.85 -10.56 -10.35
N LYS A 87 -7.62 -11.51 -10.89
CA LYS A 87 -7.18 -12.38 -12.00
C LYS A 87 -6.68 -11.54 -13.18
N GLU A 88 -7.49 -10.59 -13.63
CA GLU A 88 -7.14 -9.73 -14.78
C GLU A 88 -5.92 -8.85 -14.48
N LYS A 89 -5.81 -8.35 -13.24
CA LYS A 89 -4.65 -7.55 -12.82
C LYS A 89 -3.36 -8.37 -12.82
N VAL A 90 -3.38 -9.59 -12.30
CA VAL A 90 -2.21 -10.49 -12.30
C VAL A 90 -1.83 -10.85 -13.74
N LYS A 91 -2.81 -11.20 -14.58
CA LYS A 91 -2.59 -11.49 -16.01
C LYS A 91 -1.90 -10.32 -16.72
N ALA A 92 -2.35 -9.09 -16.50
CA ALA A 92 -1.74 -7.90 -17.08
C ALA A 92 -0.31 -7.64 -16.56
N LEU A 93 -0.01 -8.03 -15.33
CA LEU A 93 1.25 -7.72 -14.66
C LEU A 93 2.37 -8.73 -14.97
N VAL A 94 2.05 -10.02 -15.01
CA VAL A 94 3.04 -11.11 -15.16
C VAL A 94 2.86 -11.95 -16.42
N ASN A 95 1.82 -11.70 -17.20
CA ASN A 95 1.48 -12.45 -18.41
C ASN A 95 1.35 -13.97 -18.16
N GLU A 96 0.89 -14.33 -16.95
CA GLU A 96 0.46 -15.68 -16.59
C GLU A 96 -1.06 -15.70 -16.41
N GLU A 97 -1.70 -16.82 -16.75
CA GLU A 97 -3.15 -16.97 -16.70
C GLU A 97 -3.51 -18.28 -15.99
N ILE A 98 -4.54 -18.21 -15.14
CA ILE A 98 -5.17 -19.39 -14.55
C ILE A 98 -5.90 -20.11 -15.68
N ASP A 99 -5.73 -21.43 -15.76
CA ASP A 99 -6.45 -22.26 -16.72
C ASP A 99 -7.96 -22.00 -16.62
N ASN A 100 -8.66 -21.97 -17.76
CA ASN A 100 -10.07 -21.60 -17.78
C ASN A 100 -10.95 -22.61 -17.02
N GLU A 101 -10.62 -23.90 -17.04
CA GLU A 101 -11.37 -24.90 -16.27
C GLU A 101 -11.14 -24.71 -14.78
N GLU A 102 -9.89 -24.48 -14.36
CA GLU A 102 -9.55 -24.15 -12.97
C GLU A 102 -10.26 -22.86 -12.52
N TRP A 103 -10.24 -21.82 -13.36
CA TRP A 103 -10.90 -20.56 -13.07
C TRP A 103 -12.42 -20.69 -12.93
N ASN A 104 -13.08 -21.45 -13.80
CA ASN A 104 -14.52 -21.67 -13.69
C ASN A 104 -14.90 -22.35 -12.37
N VAL A 105 -14.10 -23.32 -11.91
CA VAL A 105 -14.30 -23.94 -10.59
C VAL A 105 -14.15 -22.92 -9.46
N LEU A 106 -13.15 -22.04 -9.53
CA LEU A 106 -12.98 -20.99 -8.52
C LEU A 106 -14.11 -19.97 -8.56
N LYS A 107 -14.59 -19.61 -9.75
CA LYS A 107 -15.68 -18.66 -9.94
C LYS A 107 -17.01 -19.21 -9.39
N ASP A 108 -17.32 -20.48 -9.64
CA ASP A 108 -18.48 -21.14 -9.05
C ASP A 108 -18.46 -21.09 -7.50
N LEU A 109 -17.27 -21.26 -6.89
CA LEU A 109 -17.09 -21.09 -5.45
C LEU A 109 -17.28 -19.64 -4.99
N VAL A 110 -16.82 -18.66 -5.77
CA VAL A 110 -17.00 -17.22 -5.48
C VAL A 110 -18.47 -16.83 -5.52
N ASP A 111 -19.23 -17.34 -6.49
CA ASP A 111 -20.67 -17.06 -6.60
C ASP A 111 -21.43 -17.74 -5.46
N GLU A 112 -21.06 -18.98 -5.10
CA GLU A 112 -21.63 -19.67 -3.93
C GLU A 112 -21.28 -18.98 -2.60
N PHE A 113 -20.10 -18.34 -2.49
CA PHE A 113 -19.78 -17.48 -1.36
C PHE A 113 -20.76 -16.32 -1.26
N GLU A 114 -20.91 -15.55 -2.35
CA GLU A 114 -21.76 -14.37 -2.39
C GLU A 114 -23.17 -14.67 -1.89
N ASP A 115 -23.79 -15.71 -2.46
CA ASP A 115 -25.15 -16.12 -2.14
C ASP A 115 -25.30 -16.41 -0.64
N LYS A 116 -24.41 -17.25 -0.09
CA LYS A 116 -24.53 -17.70 1.30
C LYS A 116 -24.18 -16.62 2.31
N VAL A 117 -23.12 -15.83 2.08
CA VAL A 117 -22.77 -14.75 3.01
C VAL A 117 -23.78 -13.60 2.94
N SER A 118 -24.37 -13.36 1.76
CA SER A 118 -25.45 -12.40 1.60
C SER A 118 -26.72 -12.85 2.32
N GLU A 119 -27.08 -14.13 2.25
CA GLU A 119 -28.21 -14.68 3.01
C GLU A 119 -28.03 -14.48 4.52
N PHE A 120 -26.83 -14.77 5.04
CA PHE A 120 -26.50 -14.52 6.45
C PHE A 120 -26.62 -13.03 6.81
N SER A 121 -26.01 -12.15 6.02
CA SER A 121 -26.01 -10.71 6.22
C SER A 121 -27.42 -10.11 6.17
N GLN A 122 -28.26 -10.57 5.24
CA GLN A 122 -29.66 -10.16 5.13
C GLN A 122 -30.50 -10.65 6.32
N ALA A 123 -30.31 -11.90 6.75
CA ALA A 123 -31.01 -12.43 7.91
C ALA A 123 -30.66 -11.67 9.20
N LEU A 124 -29.38 -11.30 9.38
CA LEU A 124 -28.96 -10.40 10.45
C LEU A 124 -29.67 -9.06 10.32
N SER A 125 -29.55 -8.38 9.17
CA SER A 125 -30.14 -7.05 8.90
C SER A 125 -31.64 -6.97 9.14
N ALA A 126 -32.37 -8.06 8.87
CA ALA A 126 -33.81 -8.18 9.12
C ALA A 126 -34.17 -8.46 10.60
N GLY A 127 -33.19 -8.62 11.49
CA GLY A 127 -33.38 -9.04 12.88
C GLY A 127 -33.81 -10.50 13.03
N ASN A 128 -33.67 -11.31 11.97
CA ASN A 128 -34.07 -12.72 11.97
C ASN A 128 -32.89 -13.61 12.41
N TYR A 129 -32.55 -13.52 13.69
CA TYR A 129 -31.39 -14.21 14.26
C TYR A 129 -31.51 -15.74 14.26
N GLU A 130 -32.72 -16.30 14.27
CA GLU A 130 -32.92 -17.75 14.15
C GLU A 130 -32.53 -18.23 12.74
N SER A 131 -32.98 -17.55 11.68
CA SER A 131 -32.53 -17.85 10.31
C SER A 131 -31.03 -17.60 10.15
N ALA A 132 -30.50 -16.49 10.66
CA ALA A 132 -29.07 -16.22 10.61
C ALA A 132 -28.24 -17.33 11.28
N LYS A 133 -28.70 -17.89 12.40
CA LYS A 133 -28.05 -19.03 13.08
C LYS A 133 -28.05 -20.31 12.26
N ILE A 134 -29.12 -20.58 11.52
CA ILE A 134 -29.19 -21.72 10.60
C ILE A 134 -28.16 -21.55 9.47
N VAL A 135 -28.13 -20.38 8.84
CA VAL A 135 -27.17 -20.07 7.77
C VAL A 135 -25.73 -20.14 8.29
N TYR A 136 -25.47 -19.60 9.48
CA TYR A 136 -24.16 -19.70 10.16
C TYR A 136 -23.70 -21.15 10.31
N SER A 137 -24.60 -22.06 10.74
CA SER A 137 -24.26 -23.46 10.96
C SER A 137 -23.84 -24.15 9.65
N THR A 138 -24.51 -23.81 8.55
CA THR A 138 -24.17 -24.30 7.19
C THR A 138 -22.84 -23.72 6.71
N LEU A 139 -22.67 -22.40 6.78
CA LEU A 139 -21.46 -21.69 6.35
C LEU A 139 -20.21 -22.14 7.09
N THR A 140 -20.34 -22.43 8.38
CA THR A 140 -19.25 -22.91 9.21
C THR A 140 -18.62 -24.19 8.68
N VAL A 141 -19.43 -25.14 8.21
CA VAL A 141 -18.97 -26.39 7.60
C VAL A 141 -18.43 -26.12 6.20
N TYR A 142 -19.11 -25.27 5.45
CA TYR A 142 -18.72 -24.92 4.08
C TYR A 142 -17.33 -24.29 3.99
N PHE A 143 -16.96 -23.42 4.94
CA PHE A 143 -15.66 -22.75 4.94
C PHE A 143 -14.46 -23.64 5.32
N ILE A 144 -14.67 -24.90 5.69
CA ILE A 144 -13.56 -25.78 6.08
C ILE A 144 -12.71 -26.12 4.85
N GLY A 145 -11.49 -25.57 4.80
CA GLY A 145 -10.47 -25.88 3.79
C GLY A 145 -10.75 -25.31 2.39
N ILE A 146 -11.74 -24.42 2.26
CA ILE A 146 -12.07 -23.83 0.96
C ILE A 146 -11.01 -22.82 0.49
N ASP A 147 -10.33 -22.15 1.44
CA ASP A 147 -9.24 -21.22 1.17
C ASP A 147 -8.06 -21.92 0.45
N GLU A 148 -7.81 -23.20 0.73
CA GLU A 148 -6.79 -24.00 0.05
C GLU A 148 -7.02 -24.10 -1.47
N ARG A 149 -8.26 -23.97 -1.95
CA ARG A 149 -8.57 -23.97 -3.39
C ARG A 149 -8.01 -22.75 -4.11
N PHE A 150 -7.82 -21.64 -3.40
CA PHE A 150 -7.30 -20.39 -3.97
C PHE A 150 -5.77 -20.29 -3.92
N LYS A 151 -5.09 -21.37 -3.51
CA LYS A 151 -3.63 -21.48 -3.62
C LYS A 151 -3.27 -22.04 -5.01
N ILE A 152 -3.15 -21.16 -5.99
CA ILE A 152 -2.80 -21.52 -7.37
C ILE A 152 -1.40 -22.14 -7.42
N GLN A 153 -1.26 -23.26 -8.11
CA GLN A 153 -0.01 -24.02 -8.25
C GLN A 153 0.34 -24.29 -9.72
N GLY A 154 1.56 -24.77 -9.98
CA GLY A 154 1.97 -25.23 -11.32
C GLY A 154 2.46 -24.14 -12.28
N GLN A 155 2.35 -22.87 -11.89
CA GLN A 155 2.85 -21.72 -12.67
C GLN A 155 4.18 -21.20 -12.11
N THR A 156 5.00 -20.54 -12.95
CA THR A 156 6.33 -20.06 -12.54
C THR A 156 6.21 -18.92 -11.53
N LEU A 157 5.23 -18.04 -11.71
CA LEU A 157 4.89 -16.96 -10.81
C LEU A 157 3.52 -17.18 -10.17
N GLY A 158 3.12 -18.44 -9.92
CA GLY A 158 1.80 -18.76 -9.35
C GLY A 158 1.51 -18.10 -8.00
N TYR A 159 2.55 -17.75 -7.23
CA TYR A 159 2.41 -16.97 -5.99
C TYR A 159 1.83 -15.56 -6.21
N THR A 160 1.84 -15.04 -7.43
CA THR A 160 1.29 -13.72 -7.78
C THR A 160 -0.24 -13.72 -7.76
N PHE A 161 -0.88 -14.89 -7.79
CA PHE A 161 -2.32 -15.07 -7.55
C PHE A 161 -2.69 -15.20 -6.06
N ALA A 162 -1.73 -15.11 -5.14
CA ALA A 162 -2.01 -15.09 -3.69
C ALA A 162 -3.00 -14.01 -3.21
N PRO A 163 -3.24 -12.88 -3.90
CA PRO A 163 -4.34 -11.99 -3.55
C PRO A 163 -5.72 -12.67 -3.60
N LEU A 164 -5.94 -13.69 -4.44
CA LEU A 164 -7.18 -14.49 -4.44
C LEU A 164 -7.35 -15.22 -3.09
N TYR A 165 -6.27 -15.85 -2.62
CA TYR A 165 -6.21 -16.47 -1.30
C TYR A 165 -6.48 -15.46 -0.18
N CYS A 166 -5.84 -14.29 -0.23
CA CYS A 166 -6.01 -13.23 0.78
C CYS A 166 -7.44 -12.70 0.82
N THR A 167 -8.08 -12.58 -0.34
CA THR A 167 -9.49 -12.17 -0.46
C THR A 167 -10.41 -13.19 0.21
N THR A 168 -10.24 -14.47 -0.10
CA THR A 168 -11.04 -15.56 0.49
C THR A 168 -10.84 -15.68 2.00
N VAL A 169 -9.60 -15.64 2.50
CA VAL A 169 -9.32 -15.68 3.94
C VAL A 169 -9.94 -14.48 4.65
N SER A 170 -9.83 -13.29 4.06
CA SER A 170 -10.39 -12.06 4.64
C SER A 170 -11.92 -12.12 4.75
N LEU A 171 -12.60 -12.65 3.74
CA LEU A 171 -14.05 -12.90 3.79
C LEU A 171 -14.42 -13.85 4.94
N ILE A 172 -13.71 -14.98 5.07
CA ILE A 172 -13.99 -15.97 6.13
C ILE A 172 -13.76 -15.35 7.50
N LEU A 173 -12.68 -14.59 7.69
CA LEU A 173 -12.41 -13.89 8.94
C LEU A 173 -13.49 -12.86 9.25
N ALA A 174 -13.90 -12.05 8.27
CA ALA A 174 -14.99 -11.07 8.41
C ALA A 174 -16.29 -11.74 8.86
N PHE A 175 -16.65 -12.86 8.25
CA PHE A 175 -17.84 -13.63 8.62
C PHE A 175 -17.77 -14.11 10.08
N ARG A 176 -16.64 -14.72 10.48
CA ARG A 176 -16.49 -15.25 11.85
C ARG A 176 -16.46 -14.14 12.90
N LEU A 177 -15.86 -13.00 12.58
CA LEU A 177 -15.88 -11.81 13.44
C LEU A 177 -17.31 -11.28 13.62
N GLU A 178 -18.10 -11.19 12.55
CA GLU A 178 -19.51 -10.80 12.62
C GLU A 178 -20.33 -11.75 13.53
N VAL A 179 -20.08 -13.05 13.42
CA VAL A 179 -20.72 -14.08 14.27
C VAL A 179 -20.39 -13.86 15.76
N ILE A 180 -19.13 -13.57 16.10
CA ILE A 180 -18.73 -13.28 17.48
C ILE A 180 -19.39 -11.99 17.98
N GLN A 181 -19.41 -10.94 17.17
CA GLN A 181 -20.04 -9.66 17.52
C GLN A 181 -21.55 -9.81 17.80
N HIS A 182 -22.22 -10.73 17.11
CA HIS A 182 -23.65 -11.02 17.26
C HIS A 182 -23.95 -12.27 18.09
N ALA A 183 -22.97 -12.81 18.82
CA ALA A 183 -23.10 -14.08 19.53
C ALA A 183 -24.29 -14.11 20.51
N SER A 184 -24.56 -12.99 21.18
CA SER A 184 -25.68 -12.88 22.12
C SER A 184 -27.05 -12.96 21.43
N GLN A 185 -27.19 -12.31 20.27
CA GLN A 185 -28.42 -12.28 19.47
C GLN A 185 -28.65 -13.63 18.79
N LEU A 186 -27.58 -14.27 18.32
CA LEU A 186 -27.57 -15.63 17.77
C LEU A 186 -27.74 -16.72 18.84
N LYS A 187 -27.79 -16.35 20.13
CA LYS A 187 -27.88 -17.27 21.26
C LYS A 187 -26.80 -18.36 21.19
N LEU A 188 -25.57 -17.96 20.92
CA LEU A 188 -24.41 -18.84 20.98
C LEU A 188 -23.98 -18.99 22.43
N ASP A 189 -23.64 -20.21 22.84
CA ASP A 189 -23.03 -20.45 24.13
C ASP A 189 -21.52 -20.13 24.10
N GLN A 190 -20.89 -20.13 25.27
CA GLN A 190 -19.46 -19.83 25.39
C GLN A 190 -18.59 -20.85 24.64
N GLU A 191 -19.00 -22.11 24.58
CA GLU A 191 -18.26 -23.17 23.87
C GLU A 191 -18.18 -22.91 22.36
N LEU A 192 -19.29 -22.48 21.75
CA LEU A 192 -19.31 -22.09 20.34
C LEU A 192 -18.51 -20.82 20.10
N ILE A 193 -18.58 -19.83 21.00
CA ILE A 193 -17.76 -18.61 20.91
C ILE A 193 -16.26 -18.96 20.98
N ASP A 194 -15.86 -19.82 21.90
CA ASP A 194 -14.46 -20.28 22.05
C ASP A 194 -13.99 -21.09 20.84
N THR A 195 -14.90 -21.87 20.24
CA THR A 195 -14.67 -22.60 18.99
C THR A 195 -14.43 -21.64 17.83
N GLU A 196 -15.26 -20.60 17.67
CA GLU A 196 -15.08 -19.59 16.62
C GLU A 196 -13.78 -18.80 16.81
N ASN A 197 -13.46 -18.43 18.05
CA ASN A 197 -12.18 -17.81 18.38
C ASN A 197 -10.99 -18.70 17.96
N THR A 198 -11.09 -20.01 18.22
CA THR A 198 -10.05 -20.97 17.83
C THR A 198 -9.93 -21.09 16.30
N ARG A 199 -11.05 -21.11 15.58
CA ARG A 199 -11.08 -21.17 14.12
C ARG A 199 -10.47 -19.92 13.47
N ILE A 200 -10.81 -18.73 13.98
CA ILE A 200 -10.20 -17.46 13.54
C ILE A 200 -8.69 -17.50 13.72
N ARG A 201 -8.22 -17.86 14.92
CA ARG A 201 -6.79 -17.93 15.23
C ARG A 201 -6.07 -18.91 14.32
N ASN A 202 -6.60 -20.12 14.16
CA ASN A 202 -5.98 -21.15 13.35
C ASN A 202 -5.94 -20.77 11.87
N LEU A 203 -7.02 -20.20 11.33
CA LEU A 203 -7.05 -19.71 9.96
C LEU A 203 -6.01 -18.60 9.75
N ALA A 204 -5.97 -17.61 10.63
CA ALA A 204 -4.98 -16.53 10.57
C ALA A 204 -3.54 -17.06 10.63
N LEU A 205 -3.23 -17.99 11.54
CA LEU A 205 -1.89 -18.56 11.68
C LEU A 205 -1.47 -19.35 10.43
N THR A 206 -2.33 -20.23 9.91
CA THR A 206 -2.05 -21.00 8.69
C THR A 206 -1.89 -20.08 7.47
N ALA A 207 -2.72 -19.04 7.38
CA ALA A 207 -2.65 -18.08 6.29
C ALA A 207 -1.37 -17.22 6.34
N ILE A 208 -0.94 -16.81 7.54
CA ILE A 208 0.35 -16.13 7.76
C ILE A 208 1.52 -17.02 7.35
N ASP A 209 1.55 -18.29 7.79
CA ASP A 209 2.60 -19.24 7.44
C ASP A 209 2.71 -19.44 5.92
N TYR A 210 1.57 -19.57 5.24
CA TYR A 210 1.52 -19.64 3.79
C TYR A 210 2.10 -18.37 3.14
N ILE A 211 1.66 -17.18 3.56
CA ILE A 211 2.15 -15.90 3.03
C ILE A 211 3.66 -15.75 3.25
N GLU A 212 4.17 -16.07 4.43
CA GLU A 212 5.60 -16.01 4.74
C GLU A 212 6.41 -16.85 3.77
N LYS A 213 5.99 -18.10 3.53
CA LYS A 213 6.64 -19.01 2.58
C LYS A 213 6.68 -18.49 1.15
N ILE A 214 5.57 -17.96 0.63
CA ILE A 214 5.54 -17.43 -0.75
C ILE A 214 6.25 -16.09 -0.88
N THR A 215 6.30 -15.30 0.21
CA THR A 215 7.00 -14.01 0.24
C THR A 215 8.50 -14.18 0.05
N GLU A 216 9.11 -15.23 0.60
CA GLU A 216 10.53 -15.53 0.37
C GLU A 216 10.84 -15.75 -1.12
N THR A 217 9.92 -16.41 -1.84
CA THR A 217 10.06 -16.65 -3.28
C THR A 217 9.94 -15.34 -4.07
N HIS A 218 8.97 -14.49 -3.72
CA HIS A 218 8.78 -13.16 -4.32
C HIS A 218 9.99 -12.24 -4.06
N GLU A 219 10.44 -12.15 -2.81
CA GLU A 219 11.57 -11.30 -2.41
C GLU A 219 12.84 -11.69 -3.19
N LYS A 220 13.12 -12.99 -3.33
CA LYS A 220 14.25 -13.48 -4.14
C LYS A 220 14.12 -13.06 -5.61
N TYR A 221 12.94 -13.23 -6.21
CA TYR A 221 12.70 -12.83 -7.61
C TYR A 221 12.94 -11.32 -7.81
N VAL A 222 12.39 -10.48 -6.93
CA VAL A 222 12.53 -9.02 -7.02
C VAL A 222 13.99 -8.60 -6.90
N ILE A 223 14.73 -9.13 -5.92
CA ILE A 223 16.15 -8.84 -5.74
C ILE A 223 16.96 -9.28 -6.96
N ASP A 224 16.78 -10.53 -7.42
CA ASP A 224 17.51 -11.06 -8.57
C ASP A 224 17.26 -10.22 -9.84
N LYS A 225 16.03 -9.73 -10.05
CA LYS A 225 15.69 -8.87 -11.19
C LYS A 225 16.23 -7.45 -11.06
N LEU A 226 16.18 -6.86 -9.87
CA LEU A 226 16.69 -5.51 -9.62
C LEU A 226 18.21 -5.43 -9.72
N SER A 227 18.94 -6.42 -9.19
CA SER A 227 20.41 -6.47 -9.27
C SER A 227 20.92 -6.65 -10.71
N GLN A 228 20.07 -7.03 -11.65
CA GLN A 228 20.39 -7.09 -13.09
C GLN A 228 20.18 -5.74 -13.80
N GLN A 229 19.58 -4.74 -13.14
CA GLN A 229 19.32 -3.42 -13.73
C GLN A 229 20.37 -2.42 -13.25
N ASN A 230 20.96 -1.69 -14.19
CA ASN A 230 21.88 -0.59 -13.91
C ASN A 230 21.12 0.75 -13.89
N ALA A 231 21.11 1.44 -12.75
CA ALA A 231 20.40 2.70 -12.53
C ALA A 231 21.19 3.95 -12.97
N GLY A 232 22.40 3.80 -13.51
CA GLY A 232 23.21 4.90 -14.05
C GLY A 232 23.18 5.01 -15.58
N ASP A 233 22.52 4.09 -16.28
CA ASP A 233 22.48 4.11 -17.75
C ASP A 233 21.37 5.04 -18.26
N SER A 234 21.75 6.10 -18.98
CA SER A 234 20.83 7.05 -19.62
C SER A 234 20.33 6.57 -20.99
N ALA A 235 20.87 5.48 -21.56
CA ALA A 235 20.45 5.02 -22.88
C ALA A 235 18.99 4.54 -22.89
N ASP A 236 18.13 5.32 -23.56
CA ASP A 236 16.72 5.03 -23.88
C ASP A 236 15.78 4.76 -22.69
N ASN A 237 16.14 5.21 -21.48
CA ASN A 237 15.36 5.02 -20.25
C ASN A 237 15.02 3.55 -19.92
N LYS A 238 15.62 2.57 -20.60
CA LYS A 238 15.14 1.17 -20.61
C LYS A 238 15.32 0.50 -19.26
N ASN A 239 16.48 0.72 -18.63
CA ASN A 239 16.77 0.16 -17.31
C ASN A 239 15.86 0.80 -16.26
N MET A 240 15.66 2.12 -16.32
CA MET A 240 14.79 2.80 -15.37
C MET A 240 13.31 2.37 -15.53
N LYS A 241 12.83 2.16 -16.76
CA LYS A 241 11.51 1.56 -17.01
C LYS A 241 11.42 0.16 -16.40
N SER A 242 12.46 -0.65 -16.57
CA SER A 242 12.52 -2.00 -15.99
C SER A 242 12.51 -1.98 -14.46
N ILE A 243 13.27 -1.08 -13.83
CA ILE A 243 13.26 -0.87 -12.37
C ILE A 243 11.87 -0.49 -11.88
N ASN A 244 11.21 0.48 -12.52
CA ASN A 244 9.86 0.91 -12.12
C ASN A 244 8.82 -0.19 -12.34
N ASN A 245 8.93 -0.98 -13.41
CA ASN A 245 8.05 -2.14 -13.59
C ASN A 245 8.22 -3.16 -12.45
N ILE A 246 9.46 -3.38 -11.98
CA ILE A 246 9.73 -4.25 -10.84
C ILE A 246 9.21 -3.62 -9.53
N PHE A 247 9.33 -2.31 -9.35
CA PHE A 247 8.72 -1.61 -8.20
C PHE A 247 7.20 -1.73 -8.19
N GLN A 248 6.54 -1.54 -9.34
CA GLN A 248 5.09 -1.72 -9.46
C GLN A 248 4.67 -3.16 -9.18
N PHE A 249 5.43 -4.14 -9.69
CA PHE A 249 5.20 -5.56 -9.39
C PHE A 249 5.33 -5.85 -7.89
N ASN A 250 6.39 -5.34 -7.27
CA ASN A 250 6.62 -5.49 -5.84
C ASN A 250 5.55 -4.78 -5.00
N GLN A 251 5.20 -3.55 -5.35
CA GLN A 251 4.12 -2.79 -4.71
C GLN A 251 2.81 -3.57 -4.76
N TYR A 252 2.42 -4.09 -5.93
CA TYR A 252 1.20 -4.88 -6.06
C TYR A 252 1.20 -6.06 -5.08
N TYR A 253 2.28 -6.83 -5.03
CA TYR A 253 2.39 -7.98 -4.12
C TYR A 253 2.36 -7.57 -2.65
N LEU A 254 3.14 -6.56 -2.26
CA LEU A 254 3.23 -6.11 -0.87
C LEU A 254 1.89 -5.58 -0.35
N THR A 255 1.17 -4.81 -1.18
CA THR A 255 -0.10 -4.17 -0.82
C THR A 255 -1.30 -5.10 -0.88
N ASN A 256 -1.21 -6.25 -1.56
CA ASN A 256 -2.32 -7.21 -1.71
C ASN A 256 -2.06 -8.56 -1.02
N VAL A 257 -0.84 -8.82 -0.54
CA VAL A 257 -0.46 -10.09 0.08
C VAL A 257 0.22 -9.85 1.42
N VAL A 258 1.39 -9.20 1.43
CA VAL A 258 2.22 -9.08 2.65
C VAL A 258 1.53 -8.28 3.75
N ILE A 259 0.75 -7.26 3.40
CA ILE A 259 -0.01 -6.49 4.38
C ILE A 259 -0.95 -7.37 5.23
N PHE A 260 -1.54 -8.41 4.64
CA PHE A 260 -2.52 -9.26 5.31
C PHE A 260 -1.91 -10.11 6.41
N SER A 261 -0.64 -10.50 6.31
CA SER A 261 0.02 -11.22 7.41
C SER A 261 0.15 -10.34 8.67
N GLN A 262 0.33 -9.03 8.49
CA GLN A 262 0.36 -8.06 9.58
C GLN A 262 -1.04 -7.80 10.14
N ILE A 263 -2.03 -7.61 9.26
CA ILE A 263 -3.44 -7.41 9.66
C ILE A 263 -3.94 -8.63 10.45
N TRP A 264 -3.75 -9.85 9.95
CA TRP A 264 -4.18 -11.07 10.61
C TRP A 264 -3.35 -11.40 11.85
N GLY A 265 -2.15 -10.83 11.97
CA GLY A 265 -1.28 -10.98 13.14
C GLY A 265 -1.97 -10.60 14.45
N GLN A 266 -2.94 -9.66 14.42
CA GLN A 266 -3.73 -9.29 15.60
C GLN A 266 -4.52 -10.47 16.18
N PHE A 267 -4.95 -11.42 15.35
CA PHE A 267 -5.76 -12.56 15.75
C PHE A 267 -4.96 -13.66 16.48
N LYS A 268 -3.63 -13.53 16.60
CA LYS A 268 -2.78 -14.50 17.30
C LYS A 268 -3.13 -14.61 18.79
N GLN A 269 -3.33 -13.47 19.46
CA GLN A 269 -3.51 -13.42 20.92
C GLN A 269 -4.93 -13.03 21.32
N HIS A 270 -5.46 -11.96 20.75
CA HIS A 270 -6.74 -11.39 21.14
C HIS A 270 -7.51 -10.89 19.91
N ILE A 271 -8.65 -11.52 19.64
CA ILE A 271 -9.39 -11.32 18.37
C ILE A 271 -10.05 -9.93 18.29
N MET A 272 -10.18 -9.21 19.42
CA MET A 272 -10.97 -7.98 19.54
C MET A 272 -10.35 -6.92 20.47
N THR A 273 -9.02 -6.82 20.63
CA THR A 273 -8.45 -5.91 21.66
C THR A 273 -7.45 -4.86 21.16
N SER A 274 -7.07 -4.85 19.88
CA SER A 274 -6.15 -3.81 19.38
C SER A 274 -6.15 -3.70 17.87
N ASN A 275 -6.16 -2.47 17.36
CA ASN A 275 -5.81 -2.17 15.97
C ASN A 275 -4.31 -2.41 15.78
N PRO A 276 -3.88 -3.39 14.98
CA PRO A 276 -2.47 -3.62 14.77
C PRO A 276 -1.86 -2.41 14.07
N ILE A 277 -0.64 -2.03 14.48
CA ILE A 277 0.17 -1.07 13.74
C ILE A 277 0.78 -1.84 12.58
N ILE A 278 0.43 -1.43 11.36
CA ILE A 278 1.01 -1.99 10.14
C ILE A 278 2.32 -1.25 9.85
N ALA A 279 3.41 -2.00 9.77
CA ALA A 279 4.74 -1.54 9.43
C ALA A 279 5.09 -2.07 8.03
N LEU A 280 4.55 -1.42 6.99
CA LEU A 280 4.81 -1.77 5.60
C LEU A 280 5.44 -0.58 4.88
N THR A 281 6.60 -0.80 4.28
CA THR A 281 7.30 0.16 3.43
C THR A 281 7.82 -0.51 2.17
N PHE A 282 8.03 0.29 1.12
CA PHE A 282 8.57 -0.19 -0.14
C PHE A 282 9.11 0.95 -1.02
N PRO A 283 10.00 0.64 -1.98
CA PRO A 283 10.40 1.60 -3.01
C PRO A 283 9.22 1.92 -3.91
N GLY A 284 9.00 3.20 -4.21
CA GLY A 284 7.84 3.66 -5.00
C GLY A 284 8.17 3.81 -6.49
N MET A 285 8.99 4.82 -6.81
CA MET A 285 9.35 5.19 -8.17
C MET A 285 10.74 5.80 -8.19
N ALA A 286 11.43 5.67 -9.33
CA ALA A 286 12.66 6.36 -9.61
C ALA A 286 12.69 6.88 -11.05
N ALA A 287 13.37 8.00 -11.29
CA ALA A 287 13.59 8.57 -12.61
C ALA A 287 14.97 9.24 -12.67
N GLY A 288 15.59 9.23 -13.84
CA GLY A 288 16.94 9.74 -14.05
C GLY A 288 18.03 8.72 -13.74
N ILE A 289 19.19 9.19 -13.33
CA ILE A 289 20.40 8.38 -13.13
C ILE A 289 20.93 8.49 -11.70
N PHE A 290 21.36 7.35 -11.16
CA PHE A 290 21.76 7.19 -9.77
C PHE A 290 23.13 6.55 -9.65
N TYR A 291 24.03 7.22 -8.94
CA TYR A 291 25.40 6.78 -8.69
C TYR A 291 25.76 6.97 -7.22
N LYS A 292 26.81 6.28 -6.80
CA LYS A 292 27.53 6.49 -5.55
C LYS A 292 29.00 6.74 -5.84
N ILE A 293 29.71 7.39 -4.91
CA ILE A 293 31.17 7.47 -4.97
C ILE A 293 31.76 6.22 -4.31
N GLN A 294 32.62 5.51 -5.05
CA GLN A 294 33.38 4.38 -4.55
C GLN A 294 34.83 4.51 -5.03
N ASN A 295 35.77 4.61 -4.08
CA ASN A 295 37.19 4.85 -4.36
C ASN A 295 37.41 6.11 -5.24
N ASP A 296 36.77 7.23 -4.87
CA ASP A 296 36.82 8.52 -5.58
C ASP A 296 36.33 8.48 -7.04
N GLN A 297 35.60 7.43 -7.42
CA GLN A 297 35.02 7.25 -8.75
C GLN A 297 33.50 7.05 -8.68
N PRO A 298 32.74 7.58 -9.65
CA PRO A 298 31.31 7.36 -9.73
C PRO A 298 31.04 5.92 -10.17
N VAL A 299 30.27 5.20 -9.37
CA VAL A 299 29.79 3.85 -9.68
C VAL A 299 28.28 3.90 -9.71
N ALA A 300 27.70 3.43 -10.83
CA ALA A 300 26.26 3.38 -10.96
C ALA A 300 25.67 2.44 -9.90
N LEU A 301 24.54 2.84 -9.32
CA LEU A 301 23.78 1.95 -8.46
C LEU A 301 23.15 0.84 -9.30
N ASP A 302 23.07 -0.36 -8.75
CA ASP A 302 22.10 -1.33 -9.26
C ASP A 302 20.69 -1.02 -8.72
N GLY A 303 19.67 -1.64 -9.33
CA GLY A 303 18.29 -1.43 -8.92
C GLY A 303 17.99 -1.84 -7.47
N ALA A 304 18.72 -2.81 -6.92
CA ALA A 304 18.50 -3.29 -5.55
C ALA A 304 19.13 -2.36 -4.51
N GLU A 305 20.29 -1.78 -4.82
CA GLU A 305 20.91 -0.71 -4.04
C GLU A 305 20.01 0.53 -4.03
N LEU A 306 19.50 0.95 -5.19
CA LEU A 306 18.56 2.05 -5.28
C LEU A 306 17.28 1.78 -4.47
N ALA A 307 16.70 0.58 -4.60
CA ALA A 307 15.53 0.19 -3.81
C ALA A 307 15.78 0.29 -2.31
N THR A 308 16.97 -0.09 -1.84
CA THR A 308 17.36 -0.01 -0.43
C THR A 308 17.44 1.43 0.05
N ILE A 309 18.05 2.32 -0.74
CA ILE A 309 18.18 3.75 -0.40
C ILE A 309 16.82 4.43 -0.26
N ILE A 310 15.88 4.08 -1.15
CA ILE A 310 14.59 4.78 -1.22
C ILE A 310 13.49 4.08 -0.41
N THR A 311 13.77 2.95 0.25
CA THR A 311 12.81 2.32 1.14
C THR A 311 12.86 3.02 2.50
N PRO A 312 11.79 3.70 2.93
CA PRO A 312 11.81 4.44 4.18
C PRO A 312 11.70 3.49 5.39
N ALA A 313 11.98 4.04 6.57
CA ALA A 313 11.59 3.41 7.83
C ALA A 313 10.05 3.38 7.95
N SER A 314 9.50 2.35 8.62
CA SER A 314 8.05 2.23 8.81
C SER A 314 7.44 3.35 9.67
N GLU A 315 8.26 3.96 10.52
CA GLU A 315 7.90 5.09 11.38
C GLU A 315 8.34 6.43 10.76
N ALA A 316 8.62 6.47 9.45
CA ALA A 316 9.07 7.68 8.79
C ALA A 316 8.09 8.84 9.01
N ALA A 317 8.68 10.01 9.30
CA ALA A 317 7.96 11.23 9.56
C ALA A 317 7.01 11.59 8.40
N VAL A 318 5.98 12.37 8.73
CA VAL A 318 5.02 12.85 7.72
C VAL A 318 5.66 14.01 6.98
N ILE A 319 5.59 13.99 5.64
CA ILE A 319 6.00 15.12 4.82
C ILE A 319 4.91 16.19 4.93
N THR A 320 5.27 17.38 5.38
CA THR A 320 4.36 18.52 5.60
C THR A 320 4.49 19.60 4.54
N ALA A 321 5.63 19.65 3.83
CA ALA A 321 5.79 20.48 2.65
C ALA A 321 6.85 19.90 1.70
N ALA A 322 6.73 20.24 0.42
CA ALA A 322 7.72 19.94 -0.60
C ALA A 322 8.02 21.18 -1.44
N THR A 323 9.28 21.35 -1.83
CA THR A 323 9.72 22.41 -2.74
C THR A 323 10.60 21.82 -3.81
N LEU A 324 10.30 22.10 -5.07
CA LEU A 324 11.16 21.77 -6.21
C LEU A 324 11.81 23.06 -6.75
N TYR A 325 13.05 22.96 -7.20
CA TYR A 325 13.82 24.12 -7.66
C TYR A 325 14.15 24.03 -9.14
N ASP A 326 13.91 25.12 -9.86
CA ASP A 326 14.28 25.33 -11.25
C ASP A 326 15.65 25.98 -11.39
N THR A 327 16.37 25.70 -12.48
CA THR A 327 17.45 26.56 -12.97
C THR A 327 16.89 27.92 -13.42
N ILE A 328 17.59 29.01 -13.07
CA ILE A 328 17.33 30.34 -13.66
C ILE A 328 18.23 30.48 -14.88
N GLU A 329 17.70 30.09 -16.03
CA GLU A 329 18.41 30.15 -17.31
C GLU A 329 18.00 31.34 -18.18
N PHE A 330 18.86 31.69 -19.14
CA PHE A 330 18.64 32.83 -20.05
C PHE A 330 17.49 32.60 -21.04
N SER A 331 17.07 31.34 -21.26
CA SER A 331 15.90 31.02 -22.07
C SER A 331 14.99 29.99 -21.39
N ASP A 332 13.70 30.13 -21.64
CA ASP A 332 12.67 29.26 -21.08
C ASP A 332 12.75 27.81 -21.58
N GLU A 333 13.45 27.55 -22.70
CA GLU A 333 13.53 26.22 -23.31
C GLU A 333 14.47 25.27 -22.54
N TYR A 334 15.31 25.80 -21.66
CA TYR A 334 16.30 25.03 -20.92
C TYR A 334 16.06 24.94 -19.42
N VAL A 335 14.94 25.46 -18.89
CA VAL A 335 14.66 25.36 -17.45
C VAL A 335 14.60 23.90 -17.00
N ARG A 336 15.48 23.53 -16.06
CA ARG A 336 15.61 22.18 -15.50
C ARG A 336 15.35 22.13 -14.00
N PRO A 337 14.89 21.00 -13.46
CA PRO A 337 14.96 20.74 -12.03
C PRO A 337 16.41 20.64 -11.55
N THR A 338 16.70 21.18 -10.37
CA THR A 338 18.06 21.20 -9.77
C THR A 338 18.10 20.58 -8.38
N ALA A 339 17.08 20.85 -7.58
CA ALA A 339 17.02 20.42 -6.18
C ALA A 339 15.60 20.12 -5.73
N ALA A 340 15.51 19.42 -4.62
CA ALA A 340 14.31 19.24 -3.84
C ALA A 340 14.58 19.55 -2.37
N LYS A 341 13.68 20.32 -1.75
CA LYS A 341 13.60 20.46 -0.31
C LYS A 341 12.32 19.78 0.19
N VAL A 342 12.46 18.93 1.20
CA VAL A 342 11.34 18.23 1.83
C VAL A 342 11.30 18.59 3.30
N VAL A 343 10.14 19.05 3.77
CA VAL A 343 9.92 19.35 5.19
C VAL A 343 9.08 18.23 5.77
N TYR A 344 9.58 17.67 6.87
CA TYR A 344 8.90 16.65 7.64
C TYR A 344 8.40 17.26 8.96
N THR A 345 7.61 16.50 9.71
CA THR A 345 7.12 16.91 11.03
C THR A 345 8.24 17.17 12.05
N ASP A 346 9.42 16.56 11.89
CA ASP A 346 10.53 16.62 12.86
C ASP A 346 11.88 17.06 12.27
N HIS A 347 12.05 17.10 10.94
CA HIS A 347 13.28 17.54 10.28
C HIS A 347 13.00 18.13 8.89
N GLN A 348 14.06 18.55 8.19
CA GLN A 348 14.01 18.95 6.78
C GLN A 348 15.21 18.39 6.05
N ASP A 349 15.00 17.96 4.80
CA ASP A 349 16.04 17.51 3.89
C ASP A 349 16.20 18.49 2.74
N ASN A 350 17.44 18.83 2.43
CA ASN A 350 17.82 19.60 1.25
C ASN A 350 18.69 18.71 0.37
N MET A 351 18.26 18.43 -0.85
CA MET A 351 18.90 17.48 -1.76
C MET A 351 19.08 18.10 -3.16
N GLY A 352 20.20 17.78 -3.83
CA GLY A 352 20.58 18.37 -5.11
C GLY A 352 21.21 19.77 -4.97
N TYR A 353 21.11 20.58 -6.02
CA TYR A 353 21.77 21.88 -6.12
C TYR A 353 20.87 23.08 -5.81
N PHE A 354 21.26 23.91 -4.82
CA PHE A 354 20.48 25.07 -4.35
C PHE A 354 21.04 26.43 -4.79
N GLY A 355 21.93 26.47 -5.79
CA GLY A 355 22.56 27.71 -6.21
C GLY A 355 23.77 28.11 -5.37
N ARG A 356 24.75 28.75 -5.99
CA ARG A 356 25.90 29.40 -5.33
C ARG A 356 26.00 30.86 -5.79
N PRO A 357 26.56 31.79 -4.98
CA PRO A 357 26.55 33.23 -5.29
C PRO A 357 27.16 33.66 -6.63
N ASN A 358 28.03 32.85 -7.23
CA ASN A 358 28.71 33.13 -8.50
C ASN A 358 28.40 32.09 -9.58
N ASP A 359 27.27 31.40 -9.43
CA ASP A 359 26.91 30.21 -10.20
C ASP A 359 25.43 30.27 -10.62
N LEU A 360 24.92 29.20 -11.23
CA LEU A 360 23.53 29.08 -11.64
C LEU A 360 22.59 29.34 -10.46
N GLN A 361 21.69 30.30 -10.61
CA GLN A 361 20.69 30.63 -9.60
C GLN A 361 19.48 29.71 -9.73
N VAL A 362 18.68 29.58 -8.68
CA VAL A 362 17.52 28.68 -8.65
C VAL A 362 16.23 29.36 -8.22
N ALA A 363 15.09 28.90 -8.74
CA ALA A 363 13.75 29.42 -8.43
C ALA A 363 12.88 28.33 -7.75
N PRO A 364 12.30 28.58 -6.57
CA PRO A 364 11.51 27.60 -5.85
C PRO A 364 10.05 27.54 -6.30
N HIS A 365 9.49 26.34 -6.30
CA HIS A 365 8.05 26.05 -6.38
C HIS A 365 7.67 25.21 -5.17
N ALA A 366 6.80 25.72 -4.29
CA ALA A 366 6.49 25.09 -3.01
C ALA A 366 5.02 24.67 -2.90
N ILE A 367 4.79 23.58 -2.19
CA ILE A 367 3.47 23.08 -1.80
C ILE A 367 3.52 22.70 -0.31
N ASP A 368 2.50 23.13 0.43
CA ASP A 368 2.27 22.76 1.82
C ASP A 368 1.08 21.80 1.89
N PHE A 369 1.12 20.84 2.82
CA PHE A 369 0.06 19.86 3.02
C PHE A 369 -0.73 20.18 4.31
N ASP A 370 -2.05 20.25 4.18
CA ASP A 370 -2.94 20.49 5.33
C ASP A 370 -3.24 19.18 6.08
N GLU A 371 -2.53 18.99 7.20
CA GLU A 371 -2.70 17.84 8.09
C GLU A 371 -4.14 17.69 8.62
N ASN A 372 -4.90 18.79 8.74
CA ASN A 372 -6.25 18.74 9.33
C ASN A 372 -7.32 18.17 8.39
N ASP A 373 -7.01 18.06 7.09
CA ASP A 373 -7.96 17.61 6.07
C ASP A 373 -7.38 16.46 5.24
N TYR A 374 -6.49 15.67 5.86
CA TYR A 374 -5.86 14.50 5.26
C TYR A 374 -5.23 14.80 3.89
N ASP A 375 -4.65 15.99 3.72
CA ASP A 375 -3.85 16.28 2.54
C ASP A 375 -2.42 15.77 2.77
N TYR A 376 -1.88 15.06 1.80
CA TYR A 376 -0.56 14.45 1.87
C TYR A 376 0.01 14.30 0.48
N LEU A 377 1.33 14.14 0.40
CA LEU A 377 1.99 13.83 -0.86
C LEU A 377 1.61 12.41 -1.32
N ASN A 378 0.79 12.32 -2.37
CA ASN A 378 0.28 11.04 -2.86
C ASN A 378 0.82 10.66 -4.25
N SER A 379 1.41 11.60 -4.98
CA SER A 379 1.87 11.35 -6.33
C SER A 379 3.12 12.14 -6.67
N ILE A 380 3.98 11.48 -7.44
CA ILE A 380 5.18 12.04 -8.03
C ILE A 380 5.30 11.54 -9.46
N SER A 381 5.69 12.42 -10.38
CA SER A 381 6.03 12.07 -11.75
C SER A 381 7.27 12.78 -12.21
N ALA A 382 8.00 12.15 -13.13
CA ALA A 382 9.21 12.71 -13.69
C ALA A 382 9.42 12.26 -15.14
N SER A 383 9.76 13.20 -16.01
CA SER A 383 10.26 12.91 -17.36
C SER A 383 11.78 12.85 -17.34
N MET A 384 12.37 11.97 -18.15
CA MET A 384 13.83 11.84 -18.27
C MET A 384 14.25 11.64 -19.73
N PHE A 385 15.39 12.24 -20.09
CA PHE A 385 16.08 12.00 -21.37
C PHE A 385 17.54 11.60 -21.09
N GLU A 386 18.31 12.53 -20.53
CA GLU A 386 19.67 12.28 -19.99
C GLU A 386 19.72 12.49 -18.47
N PHE A 387 19.02 13.55 -18.03
CA PHE A 387 18.74 13.88 -16.64
C PHE A 387 17.24 14.11 -16.47
N VAL A 388 16.81 14.47 -15.26
CA VAL A 388 15.40 14.80 -15.00
C VAL A 388 15.03 16.06 -15.79
N GLY A 389 14.10 15.94 -16.74
CA GLY A 389 13.65 17.05 -17.59
C GLY A 389 12.54 17.87 -16.97
N ARG A 390 11.67 17.20 -16.21
CA ARG A 390 10.60 17.78 -15.42
C ARG A 390 10.26 16.85 -14.28
N ALA A 391 10.06 17.40 -13.08
CA ALA A 391 9.54 16.69 -11.92
C ALA A 391 8.25 17.37 -11.46
N THR A 392 7.26 16.59 -11.06
CA THR A 392 5.98 17.08 -10.54
C THR A 392 5.63 16.30 -9.29
N VAL A 393 5.22 17.00 -8.25
CA VAL A 393 4.62 16.40 -7.05
C VAL A 393 3.19 16.90 -6.91
N THR A 394 2.30 16.02 -6.45
CA THR A 394 0.87 16.29 -6.33
C THR A 394 0.35 15.80 -4.99
N SER A 395 -0.47 16.63 -4.35
CA SER A 395 -1.15 16.30 -3.10
C SER A 395 -2.40 15.46 -3.32
N ALA A 396 -2.89 14.81 -2.26
CA ALA A 396 -4.14 14.05 -2.28
C ALA A 396 -5.35 14.89 -2.74
N LYS A 397 -5.33 16.20 -2.49
CA LYS A 397 -6.33 17.16 -2.97
C LYS A 397 -6.18 17.59 -4.44
N GLY A 398 -5.15 17.13 -5.13
CA GLY A 398 -4.88 17.46 -6.52
C GLY A 398 -4.14 18.78 -6.73
N THR A 399 -3.57 19.37 -5.68
CA THR A 399 -2.67 20.53 -5.81
C THR A 399 -1.31 20.04 -6.27
N SER A 400 -0.74 20.66 -7.31
CA SER A 400 0.54 20.23 -7.89
C SER A 400 1.52 21.39 -8.02
N ILE A 401 2.80 21.06 -7.88
CA ILE A 401 3.92 21.91 -8.30
C ILE A 401 4.80 21.14 -9.28
N SER A 402 5.44 21.85 -10.21
CA SER A 402 6.41 21.28 -11.15
C SER A 402 7.69 22.11 -11.15
N ALA A 403 8.82 21.44 -11.30
CA ALA A 403 10.08 22.03 -11.74
C ALA A 403 10.48 21.41 -13.08
N GLY A 404 11.16 22.17 -13.93
CA GLY A 404 11.58 21.82 -15.28
C GLY A 404 10.50 22.03 -16.34
N LYS A 405 10.94 22.26 -17.57
CA LYS A 405 10.04 22.49 -18.73
C LYS A 405 10.18 21.43 -19.83
N GLN A 406 11.18 20.55 -19.80
CA GLN A 406 11.31 19.51 -20.82
C GLN A 406 10.30 18.38 -20.57
N ASN A 407 9.29 18.33 -21.42
CA ASN A 407 8.36 17.21 -21.47
C ASN A 407 8.93 16.15 -22.42
N ASP A 408 9.36 15.02 -21.86
CA ASP A 408 9.67 13.82 -22.61
C ASP A 408 8.41 12.94 -22.70
N PRO A 409 8.16 12.21 -23.80
CA PRO A 409 7.11 11.19 -23.84
C PRO A 409 7.23 10.13 -22.73
N ASP A 410 8.45 9.85 -22.27
CA ASP A 410 8.68 8.85 -21.22
C ASP A 410 8.59 9.46 -19.82
N VAL A 411 7.38 9.42 -19.25
CA VAL A 411 7.09 9.90 -17.89
C VAL A 411 6.95 8.72 -16.94
N MET A 412 7.83 8.65 -15.94
CA MET A 412 7.64 7.78 -14.78
C MET A 412 6.62 8.40 -13.86
N THR A 413 5.63 7.64 -13.40
CA THR A 413 4.58 8.14 -12.50
C THR A 413 4.32 7.14 -11.40
N LEU A 414 4.26 7.65 -10.17
CA LEU A 414 3.65 6.97 -9.04
C LEU A 414 2.42 7.78 -8.60
N LYS A 415 1.29 7.09 -8.46
CA LYS A 415 0.09 7.62 -7.82
C LYS A 415 -0.36 6.59 -6.80
N LEU A 416 -0.44 7.01 -5.54
CA LEU A 416 -0.81 6.15 -4.43
C LEU A 416 -2.29 6.28 -4.12
N GLU A 417 -2.91 5.15 -3.83
CA GLU A 417 -4.23 5.08 -3.20
C GLU A 417 -4.07 5.10 -1.68
N CYS A 418 -5.11 5.55 -0.98
CA CYS A 418 -5.18 5.41 0.47
C CYS A 418 -5.10 3.91 0.85
N PRO A 419 -4.41 3.55 1.94
CA PRO A 419 -3.80 4.43 2.96
C PRO A 419 -2.29 4.61 2.77
N TYR A 420 -1.78 4.53 1.55
CA TYR A 420 -0.36 4.70 1.28
C TYR A 420 -0.01 6.16 1.02
N ARG A 421 1.15 6.59 1.53
CA ARG A 421 1.70 7.94 1.25
C ARG A 421 3.17 7.88 0.88
N ILE A 422 3.63 8.89 0.15
CA ILE A 422 5.06 9.10 -0.04
C ILE A 422 5.64 9.56 1.30
N ALA A 423 6.70 8.89 1.75
CA ALA A 423 7.37 9.16 3.03
C ALA A 423 8.84 9.53 2.87
N LEU A 424 9.39 9.41 1.67
CA LEU A 424 10.75 9.79 1.34
C LEU A 424 10.78 10.29 -0.11
N ILE A 425 11.43 11.42 -0.33
CA ILE A 425 11.92 11.81 -1.66
C ILE A 425 13.44 11.77 -1.58
N TYR A 426 14.07 11.24 -2.61
CA TYR A 426 15.52 11.17 -2.72
C TYR A 426 15.95 11.82 -4.04
N VAL A 427 16.89 12.76 -3.94
CA VAL A 427 17.58 13.35 -5.10
C VAL A 427 19.08 13.15 -4.86
N PRO A 428 19.84 12.56 -5.81
CA PRO A 428 21.28 12.39 -5.69
C PRO A 428 22.02 13.71 -5.49
N ASP A 429 23.22 13.63 -4.93
CA ASP A 429 24.10 14.79 -4.78
C ASP A 429 24.49 15.36 -6.15
N ASP A 430 24.50 16.68 -6.22
CA ASP A 430 24.93 17.44 -7.39
C ASP A 430 26.41 17.21 -7.72
N GLU A 431 27.29 16.97 -6.75
CA GLU A 431 28.73 16.77 -7.00
C GLU A 431 28.96 15.62 -8.01
N ILE A 432 28.19 14.54 -7.88
CA ILE A 432 28.23 13.41 -8.80
C ILE A 432 27.77 13.83 -10.20
N GLY A 433 26.64 14.55 -10.28
CA GLY A 433 26.09 15.02 -11.55
C GLY A 433 27.01 16.03 -12.24
N TYR A 434 27.63 16.93 -11.48
CA TYR A 434 28.42 18.03 -11.99
C TYR A 434 29.84 17.60 -12.36
N ASP A 435 30.60 17.05 -11.41
CA ASP A 435 32.04 16.78 -11.61
C ASP A 435 32.29 15.57 -12.52
N TYR A 436 31.36 14.62 -12.56
CA TYR A 436 31.57 13.35 -13.25
C TYR A 436 30.67 13.15 -14.46
N LEU A 437 29.45 13.68 -14.44
CA LEU A 437 28.47 13.50 -15.53
C LEU A 437 28.28 14.77 -16.38
N GLN A 438 28.94 15.87 -16.03
CA GLN A 438 28.87 17.16 -16.74
C GLN A 438 27.43 17.68 -16.88
N SER A 439 26.57 17.40 -15.91
CA SER A 439 25.14 17.75 -15.95
C SER A 439 24.86 19.25 -15.88
N GLY A 440 25.85 20.06 -15.48
CA GLY A 440 25.69 21.51 -15.35
C GLY A 440 24.72 21.92 -14.23
N HIS A 441 24.84 21.27 -13.06
CA HIS A 441 24.00 21.48 -11.87
C HIS A 441 22.54 21.02 -12.00
N GLN A 442 22.28 20.07 -12.89
CA GLN A 442 20.95 19.52 -13.10
C GLN A 442 20.67 18.34 -12.16
N MET A 443 19.40 18.19 -11.78
CA MET A 443 18.93 17.04 -11.02
C MET A 443 19.15 15.75 -11.83
N SER A 444 20.12 14.94 -11.40
CA SER A 444 20.46 13.72 -12.14
C SER A 444 19.38 12.66 -12.02
N GLY A 445 18.75 12.56 -10.85
CA GLY A 445 17.67 11.63 -10.60
C GLY A 445 16.73 12.12 -9.50
N ILE A 446 15.54 11.55 -9.46
CA ILE A 446 14.57 11.71 -8.39
C ILE A 446 13.89 10.37 -8.13
N ALA A 447 13.76 10.00 -6.87
CA ALA A 447 13.12 8.77 -6.46
C ALA A 447 12.30 8.98 -5.19
N CYS A 448 11.44 8.01 -4.87
CA CYS A 448 10.59 8.09 -3.70
C CYS A 448 10.34 6.74 -3.02
N GLY A 449 10.06 6.83 -1.74
CA GLY A 449 9.71 5.73 -0.85
C GLY A 449 8.28 5.85 -0.32
N VAL A 450 7.65 4.71 -0.06
CA VAL A 450 6.24 4.64 0.33
C VAL A 450 6.12 3.95 1.69
N VAL A 451 5.16 4.41 2.49
CA VAL A 451 4.74 3.80 3.75
C VAL A 451 3.23 3.58 3.79
N TYR A 452 2.80 2.54 4.49
CA TYR A 452 1.42 2.39 4.93
C TYR A 452 1.11 3.34 6.09
N ASP A 453 0.14 4.22 5.93
CA ASP A 453 -0.24 5.20 6.95
C ASP A 453 -1.41 4.69 7.80
N ASN A 454 -1.11 4.31 9.04
CA ASN A 454 -2.10 3.83 10.00
C ASN A 454 -3.14 4.91 10.37
N THR A 455 -2.80 6.20 10.28
CA THR A 455 -3.72 7.31 10.56
C THR A 455 -4.72 7.47 9.41
N LEU A 456 -4.26 7.43 8.16
CA LEU A 456 -5.14 7.46 6.99
C LEU A 456 -6.07 6.24 6.97
N SER A 457 -5.53 5.06 7.30
CA SER A 457 -6.31 3.83 7.41
C SER A 457 -7.41 3.92 8.49
N ALA A 458 -7.07 4.44 9.67
CA ALA A 458 -8.05 4.67 10.74
C ALA A 458 -9.12 5.69 10.32
N ALA A 459 -8.75 6.74 9.60
CA ALA A 459 -9.68 7.74 9.08
C ALA A 459 -10.66 7.13 8.06
N TYR A 460 -10.16 6.27 7.16
CA TYR A 460 -11.00 5.52 6.23
C TYR A 460 -11.99 4.60 6.96
N ALA A 461 -11.51 3.79 7.91
CA ALA A 461 -12.37 2.89 8.68
C ALA A 461 -13.50 3.64 9.42
N LYS A 462 -13.18 4.79 10.05
CA LYS A 462 -14.16 5.68 10.69
C LYS A 462 -15.19 6.23 9.70
N ALA A 463 -14.75 6.63 8.51
CA ALA A 463 -15.64 7.12 7.47
C ALA A 463 -16.61 6.05 6.97
N ALA A 464 -16.09 4.83 6.73
CA ALA A 464 -16.88 3.68 6.35
C ALA A 464 -17.94 3.36 7.42
N GLN A 465 -17.56 3.34 8.70
CA GLN A 465 -18.48 3.13 9.81
C GLN A 465 -19.65 4.12 9.84
N ARG A 466 -19.36 5.41 9.62
CA ARG A 466 -20.39 6.47 9.64
C ARG A 466 -21.41 6.29 8.52
N GLN A 467 -20.96 5.87 7.33
CA GLN A 467 -21.87 5.57 6.23
C GLN A 467 -22.84 4.43 6.55
N TRP A 468 -22.44 3.49 7.41
CA TRP A 468 -23.29 2.39 7.86
C TRP A 468 -24.33 2.86 8.88
N MET A 469 -23.92 3.68 9.86
CA MET A 469 -24.85 4.23 10.86
C MET A 469 -25.93 5.14 10.27
N ALA A 470 -25.72 5.67 9.07
CA ALA A 470 -26.66 6.54 8.39
C ALA A 470 -27.72 5.81 7.53
N LYS A 471 -27.56 4.49 7.31
CA LYS A 471 -28.52 3.63 6.59
C LYS A 471 -29.35 2.84 7.59
#